data_AF-A0A925KCA4-F1
#
_entry.id   AF-A0A925KCA4-F1
#
_cell.length_a   1.000
_cell.length_b   1.000
_cell.length_c   1.000
_cell.angle_alpha   90.00
_cell.angle_beta   90.00
_cell.angle_gamma   90.00
#
_symmetry.space_group_name_H-M   'P 1'
#
loop_
_entity.id
_entity.type
_entity.pdbx_description
1 polymer ?
#
loop_
_entity_poly.entity_id
_entity_poly.type
_entity_poly.pdbx_seq_one_letter_code
_entity_poly.pdbx_strand_id
1 'polypeptide(L)'
;MLVLQLLEQAAAFYSKGVQLTEADTVKYKQYLRHKVSGMEDDIATPYMFLRHQYAFFLRACNWWFEVNGEYPKPFYVAMPVIREREPEYCELLLTVSAADSNEAKIAAARRLISKLFP
;
A
#
# COMPACT_ATOMS: atom_id res chain seq x y z
N MET A 1 20.37 34.03 -3.42
CA MET A 1 18.97 34.45 -3.72
C MET A 1 18.17 33.35 -4.42
N LEU A 2 18.69 32.73 -5.50
CA LEU A 2 18.01 31.65 -6.23
C LEU A 2 17.66 30.40 -5.39
N VAL A 3 18.53 30.03 -4.44
CA VAL A 3 18.37 28.81 -3.62
C VAL A 3 17.22 28.93 -2.61
N LEU A 4 17.02 30.11 -2.00
CA LEU A 4 15.92 30.31 -1.04
C LEU A 4 14.57 30.21 -1.74
N GLN A 5 14.43 30.82 -2.91
CA GLN A 5 13.19 30.75 -3.71
C GLN A 5 12.86 29.32 -4.15
N LEU A 6 13.87 28.52 -4.50
CA LEU A 6 13.67 27.12 -4.84
C LEU A 6 13.19 26.29 -3.63
N LEU A 7 13.76 26.54 -2.44
CA LEU A 7 13.36 25.86 -1.21
C LEU A 7 11.93 26.24 -0.79
N GLU A 8 11.55 27.50 -0.93
CA GLU A 8 10.18 27.97 -0.65
C GLU A 8 9.16 27.34 -1.61
N GLN A 9 9.47 27.27 -2.90
CA GLN A 9 8.63 26.60 -3.89
C GLN A 9 8.50 25.10 -3.62
N ALA A 10 9.61 24.43 -3.27
CA ALA A 10 9.60 23.02 -2.90
C ALA A 10 8.74 22.80 -1.64
N ALA A 11 8.92 23.61 -0.60
CA ALA A 11 8.12 23.51 0.63
C ALA A 11 6.62 23.67 0.36
N ALA A 12 6.24 24.66 -0.46
CA ALA A 12 4.85 24.90 -0.86
C ALA A 12 4.27 23.78 -1.75
N PHE A 13 5.12 23.05 -2.48
CA PHE A 13 4.71 21.87 -3.23
C PHE A 13 4.51 20.67 -2.29
N TYR A 14 5.49 20.36 -1.44
CA TYR A 14 5.42 19.25 -0.49
C TYR A 14 4.30 19.41 0.54
N SER A 15 3.93 20.64 0.92
CA SER A 15 2.83 20.90 1.84
C SER A 15 1.46 20.51 1.26
N LYS A 16 1.33 20.37 -0.06
CA LYS A 16 0.09 19.91 -0.72
C LYS A 16 -0.07 18.40 -0.66
N GLY A 17 0.98 17.66 -0.33
CA GLY A 17 0.96 16.21 -0.27
C GLY A 17 0.76 15.56 -1.65
N VAL A 18 0.33 14.30 -1.64
CA VAL A 18 0.03 13.54 -2.86
C VAL A 18 -1.39 13.85 -3.30
N GLN A 19 -1.58 14.09 -4.60
CA GLN A 19 -2.89 14.39 -5.19
C GLN A 19 -3.17 13.32 -6.25
N LEU A 20 -3.86 12.26 -5.85
CA LEU A 20 -4.21 11.16 -6.76
C LEU A 20 -5.37 11.57 -7.67
N THR A 21 -5.23 11.26 -8.96
CA THR A 21 -6.37 11.32 -9.88
C THR A 21 -7.25 10.07 -9.75
N GLU A 22 -8.45 10.12 -10.30
CA GLU A 22 -9.31 8.93 -10.41
C GLU A 22 -8.61 7.82 -11.22
N ALA A 23 -7.89 8.19 -12.29
CA ALA A 23 -7.13 7.26 -13.10
C ALA A 23 -6.01 6.56 -12.29
N ASP A 24 -5.33 7.29 -11.41
CA ASP A 24 -4.32 6.70 -10.51
C ASP A 24 -4.95 5.69 -9.55
N THR A 25 -6.10 6.04 -8.98
CA THR A 25 -6.86 5.18 -8.07
C THR A 25 -7.26 3.87 -8.76
N VAL A 26 -7.79 3.95 -9.99
CA VAL A 26 -8.13 2.76 -10.80
C VAL A 26 -6.90 1.91 -11.07
N LYS A 27 -5.78 2.52 -11.47
CA LYS A 27 -4.52 1.83 -11.73
C LYS A 27 -4.00 1.10 -10.49
N TYR A 28 -4.05 1.75 -9.32
CA TYR A 28 -3.58 1.15 -8.07
C TYR A 28 -4.45 -0.05 -7.68
N LYS A 29 -5.77 0.11 -7.74
CA LYS A 29 -6.73 -0.96 -7.48
C LYS A 29 -6.51 -2.15 -8.41
N GLN A 30 -6.30 -1.92 -9.71
CA GLN A 30 -6.00 -2.96 -10.69
C GLN A 30 -4.68 -3.68 -10.40
N TYR A 31 -3.63 -2.95 -10.03
CA TYR A 31 -2.35 -3.55 -9.68
C TYR A 31 -2.47 -4.48 -8.46
N LEU A 32 -3.12 -4.02 -7.38
CA LEU A 32 -3.31 -4.87 -6.19
C LEU A 32 -4.13 -6.11 -6.53
N ARG A 33 -5.22 -5.97 -7.29
CA ARG A 33 -6.03 -7.11 -7.77
C ARG A 33 -5.20 -8.10 -8.58
N HIS A 34 -4.35 -7.62 -9.48
CA HIS A 34 -3.44 -8.49 -10.23
C HIS A 34 -2.45 -9.24 -9.31
N LYS A 35 -1.97 -8.63 -8.22
CA LYS A 35 -1.13 -9.33 -7.25
C LYS A 35 -1.88 -10.37 -6.44
N VAL A 36 -3.12 -10.10 -6.05
CA VAL A 36 -3.98 -11.11 -5.42
C VAL A 36 -4.25 -12.28 -6.37
N SER A 37 -4.56 -12.02 -7.65
CA SER A 37 -4.71 -13.07 -8.67
C SER A 37 -3.45 -13.93 -8.78
N GLY A 38 -2.27 -13.31 -8.82
CA GLY A 38 -1.00 -14.06 -8.83
C GLY A 38 -0.78 -14.90 -7.57
N MET A 39 -1.20 -14.42 -6.39
CA MET A 39 -1.17 -15.23 -5.17
C MET A 39 -2.11 -16.45 -5.26
N GLU A 40 -3.25 -16.31 -5.92
CA GLU A 40 -4.22 -17.40 -6.13
C GLU A 40 -3.69 -18.43 -7.13
N ASP A 41 -3.16 -17.96 -8.26
CA ASP A 41 -2.58 -18.81 -9.32
C ASP A 41 -1.36 -19.60 -8.82
N ASP A 42 -0.53 -18.97 -7.99
CA ASP A 42 0.71 -19.55 -7.46
C ASP A 42 0.57 -20.11 -6.03
N ILE A 43 -0.65 -20.42 -5.57
CA ILE A 43 -0.90 -20.83 -4.18
C ILE A 43 -0.07 -22.05 -3.73
N ALA A 44 0.25 -22.95 -4.67
CA ALA A 44 1.04 -24.15 -4.46
C ALA A 44 2.55 -23.98 -4.80
N THR A 45 2.97 -22.79 -5.25
CA THR A 45 4.35 -22.49 -5.65
C THR A 45 4.94 -21.42 -4.72
N PRO A 46 5.57 -21.81 -3.58
CA PRO A 46 5.85 -20.89 -2.47
C PRO A 46 6.65 -19.64 -2.83
N TYR A 47 7.68 -19.76 -3.67
CA TYR A 47 8.51 -18.63 -4.07
C TYR A 47 7.74 -17.62 -4.93
N MET A 48 6.89 -18.11 -5.83
CA MET A 48 6.08 -17.24 -6.69
C MET A 48 4.98 -16.56 -5.87
N PHE A 49 4.31 -17.30 -4.99
CA PHE A 49 3.37 -16.74 -4.03
C PHE A 49 4.02 -15.60 -3.22
N LEU A 50 5.20 -15.85 -2.63
CA LEU A 50 5.91 -14.88 -1.80
C LEU A 50 6.27 -13.61 -2.59
N ARG A 51 6.65 -13.74 -3.86
CA ARG A 51 6.91 -12.60 -4.75
C ARG A 51 5.67 -11.73 -4.93
N HIS A 52 4.51 -12.33 -5.17
CA HIS A 52 3.24 -11.60 -5.31
C HIS A 52 2.80 -10.97 -4.00
N GLN A 53 2.89 -11.72 -2.90
CA GLN A 53 2.59 -11.28 -1.53
C GLN A 53 3.43 -10.07 -1.13
N TYR A 54 4.75 -10.11 -1.32
CA TYR A 54 5.64 -9.00 -0.96
C TYR A 54 5.36 -7.74 -1.79
N ALA A 55 5.16 -7.90 -3.11
CA ALA A 55 4.82 -6.78 -3.98
C ALA A 55 3.48 -6.15 -3.60
N PHE A 56 2.48 -6.97 -3.23
CA PHE A 56 1.21 -6.50 -2.70
C PHE A 56 1.41 -5.71 -1.40
N PHE A 57 2.07 -6.31 -0.40
CA PHE A 57 2.26 -5.72 0.93
C PHE A 57 2.92 -4.34 0.86
N LEU A 58 4.02 -4.22 0.13
CA LEU A 58 4.72 -2.94 -0.01
C LEU A 58 3.85 -1.87 -0.67
N ARG A 59 3.11 -2.23 -1.73
CA ARG A 59 2.27 -1.28 -2.45
C ARG A 59 1.04 -0.88 -1.66
N ALA A 60 0.39 -1.81 -0.97
CA ALA A 60 -0.73 -1.51 -0.07
C ALA A 60 -0.29 -0.56 1.06
N CYS A 61 0.87 -0.81 1.67
CA CYS A 61 1.44 0.04 2.71
C CYS A 61 1.75 1.47 2.20
N ASN A 62 2.40 1.58 1.03
CA ASN A 62 2.72 2.88 0.44
C ASN A 62 1.47 3.65 0.00
N TRP A 63 0.56 2.99 -0.72
CA TRP A 63 -0.63 3.63 -1.28
C TRP A 63 -1.65 4.01 -0.24
N TRP A 64 -1.60 3.41 0.97
CA TRP A 64 -2.35 3.94 2.12
C TRP A 64 -2.02 5.41 2.39
N PHE A 65 -0.74 5.82 2.34
CA PHE A 65 -0.38 7.23 2.50
C PHE A 65 -0.88 8.07 1.33
N GLU A 66 -0.66 7.61 0.10
CA GLU A 66 -1.00 8.38 -1.10
C GLU A 66 -2.52 8.63 -1.22
N VAL A 67 -3.34 7.64 -0.85
CA VAL A 67 -4.80 7.79 -0.76
C VAL A 67 -5.22 8.79 0.32
N ASN A 68 -4.44 8.90 1.40
CA ASN A 68 -4.63 9.90 2.45
C ASN A 68 -3.96 11.25 2.13
N GLY A 69 -3.49 11.44 0.90
CA GLY A 69 -2.82 12.67 0.46
C GLY A 69 -1.42 12.86 1.03
N GLU A 70 -0.79 11.81 1.56
CA GLU A 70 0.55 11.84 2.13
C GLU A 70 1.57 11.14 1.24
N TYR A 71 2.83 11.56 1.33
CA TYR A 71 3.91 10.83 0.67
C TYR A 71 4.17 9.48 1.36
N PRO A 72 4.45 8.43 0.58
CA PRO A 72 4.71 7.10 1.13
C PRO A 72 5.96 7.10 2.00
N LYS A 73 5.94 6.28 3.04
CA LYS A 73 7.04 6.09 3.98
C LYS A 73 7.61 4.69 3.84
N PRO A 74 8.90 4.46 4.15
CA PRO A 74 9.43 3.11 4.28
C PRO A 74 8.59 2.27 5.26
N PHE A 75 8.37 0.99 4.97
CA PHE A 75 7.39 0.17 5.71
C PHE A 75 7.63 0.16 7.23
N TYR A 76 8.88 0.20 7.69
CA TYR A 76 9.23 0.24 9.12
C TYR A 76 8.83 1.54 9.82
N VAL A 77 8.67 2.64 9.08
CA VAL A 77 8.11 3.92 9.56
C VAL A 77 6.60 3.97 9.37
N ALA A 78 6.11 3.41 8.26
CA ALA A 78 4.71 3.39 7.90
C ALA A 78 3.86 2.56 8.88
N MET A 79 4.31 1.34 9.23
CA MET A 79 3.51 0.40 10.01
C MET A 79 3.09 0.95 11.40
N PRO A 80 3.95 1.61 12.18
CA PRO A 80 3.53 2.28 13.42
C PRO A 80 2.44 3.35 13.20
N VAL A 81 2.59 4.17 12.15
CA VAL A 81 1.63 5.24 11.83
C VAL A 81 0.27 4.66 11.41
N ILE A 82 0.29 3.64 10.54
CA ILE A 82 -0.93 2.94 10.10
C ILE A 82 -1.58 2.25 11.30
N ARG A 83 -0.81 1.63 12.20
CA ARG A 83 -1.36 0.99 13.42
C ARG A 83 -2.09 1.99 14.30
N GLU A 84 -1.54 3.19 14.49
CA GLU A 84 -2.13 4.22 15.33
C GLU A 84 -3.41 4.79 14.71
N ARG A 85 -3.40 5.03 13.39
CA ARG A 85 -4.50 5.71 12.68
C ARG A 85 -5.59 4.78 12.19
N GLU A 86 -5.24 3.58 11.76
CA GLU A 86 -6.17 2.57 11.23
C GLU A 86 -5.75 1.15 11.65
N PRO A 87 -6.01 0.77 12.93
CA PRO A 87 -5.58 -0.51 13.48
C PRO A 87 -6.06 -1.71 12.65
N GLU A 88 -7.31 -1.70 12.17
CA GLU A 88 -7.85 -2.80 11.36
C GLU A 88 -7.08 -2.98 10.04
N TYR A 89 -6.68 -1.88 9.39
CA TYR A 89 -5.88 -1.94 8.17
C TYR A 89 -4.49 -2.51 8.47
N CYS A 90 -3.89 -2.11 9.59
CA CYS A 90 -2.60 -2.64 10.05
C CYS A 90 -2.68 -4.16 10.32
N GLU A 91 -3.72 -4.63 10.99
CA GLU A 91 -3.93 -6.06 11.25
C GLU A 91 -4.10 -6.86 9.96
N LEU A 92 -4.79 -6.32 8.96
CA LEU A 92 -4.88 -6.97 7.66
C LEU A 92 -3.52 -7.02 6.94
N LEU A 93 -2.70 -5.95 7.01
CA LEU A 93 -1.34 -5.97 6.46
C LEU A 93 -0.48 -7.05 7.14
N LEU A 94 -0.57 -7.18 8.47
CA LEU A 94 0.12 -8.22 9.23
C LEU A 94 -0.38 -9.62 8.84
N THR A 95 -1.68 -9.78 8.66
CA THR A 95 -2.30 -11.04 8.21
C THR A 95 -1.77 -11.43 6.82
N VAL A 96 -1.73 -10.48 5.87
CA VAL A 96 -1.13 -10.72 4.54
C VAL A 96 0.31 -11.19 4.67
N SER A 97 1.11 -10.63 5.59
CA SER A 97 2.52 -10.98 5.72
C SER A 97 2.77 -12.32 6.43
N ALA A 98 1.98 -12.64 7.46
CA ALA A 98 2.38 -13.60 8.48
C ALA A 98 1.33 -14.67 8.84
N ALA A 99 0.15 -14.68 8.23
CA ALA A 99 -0.81 -15.74 8.50
C ALA A 99 -0.27 -17.13 8.12
N ASP A 100 -0.74 -18.17 8.81
CA ASP A 100 -0.23 -19.54 8.60
C ASP A 100 -0.68 -20.14 7.26
N SER A 101 -1.85 -19.74 6.75
CA SER A 101 -2.40 -20.24 5.49
C SER A 101 -2.34 -19.19 4.37
N ASN A 102 -2.08 -19.65 3.15
CA ASN A 102 -2.06 -18.79 1.97
C ASN A 102 -3.46 -18.23 1.67
N GLU A 103 -4.50 -18.99 1.97
CA GLU A 103 -5.91 -18.61 1.85
C GLU A 103 -6.24 -17.42 2.77
N ALA A 104 -5.75 -17.44 4.01
CA ALA A 104 -5.94 -16.33 4.93
C ALA A 104 -5.23 -15.05 4.45
N LYS A 105 -4.02 -15.19 3.88
CA LYS A 105 -3.29 -14.06 3.29
C LYS A 105 -4.05 -13.47 2.10
N ILE A 106 -4.55 -14.31 1.19
CA ILE A 106 -5.34 -13.88 0.03
C ILE A 106 -6.63 -13.18 0.49
N ALA A 107 -7.35 -13.74 1.46
CA ALA A 107 -8.57 -13.14 2.00
C ALA A 107 -8.31 -11.77 2.63
N ALA A 108 -7.23 -11.62 3.40
CA ALA A 108 -6.82 -10.34 3.97
C ALA A 108 -6.43 -9.33 2.88
N ALA A 109 -5.72 -9.76 1.83
CA ALA A 109 -5.35 -8.91 0.71
C ALA A 109 -6.58 -8.36 -0.03
N ARG A 110 -7.60 -9.20 -0.26
CA ARG A 110 -8.88 -8.76 -0.85
C ARG A 110 -9.58 -7.71 0.02
N ARG A 111 -9.62 -7.91 1.35
CA ARG A 111 -10.19 -6.93 2.30
C ARG A 111 -9.44 -5.60 2.30
N LEU A 112 -8.10 -5.64 2.22
CA LEU A 112 -7.28 -4.41 2.12
C LEU A 112 -7.62 -3.58 0.88
N ILE A 113 -7.82 -4.21 -0.28
CA ILE A 113 -8.21 -3.50 -1.50
C ILE A 113 -9.55 -2.78 -1.29
N SER A 114 -10.54 -3.45 -0.68
CA SER A 114 -11.85 -2.86 -0.40
C SER A 114 -11.79 -1.70 0.59
N LYS A 115 -10.91 -1.77 1.60
CA LYS A 115 -10.71 -0.64 2.54
C LYS A 115 -9.96 0.52 1.90
N LEU A 116 -8.93 0.23 1.11
CA LEU A 116 -8.09 1.27 0.49
C LEU A 116 -8.83 2.01 -0.64
N PHE A 117 -9.72 1.31 -1.34
CA PHE A 117 -10.45 1.83 -2.50
C PHE A 117 -11.94 1.44 -2.43
N PRO A 118 -12.74 2.10 -1.56
CA PRO A 118 -14.17 1.85 -1.43
C PRO A 118 -14.94 2.05 -2.75
#